data_AF-A0A1B6KUS8-F1
#
_entry.id   AF-A0A1B6KUS8-F1
#
_cell.length_a   1.000
_cell.length_b   1.000
_cell.length_c   1.000
_cell.angle_alpha   90.00
_cell.angle_beta   90.00
_cell.angle_gamma   90.00
#
_symmetry.space_group_name_H-M   'P 1'
#
loop_
_entity.id
_entity.type
_entity.pdbx_description
1 polymer ?
#
loop_
_entity_poly.entity_id
_entity_poly.type
_entity_poly.pdbx_seq_one_letter_code
_entity_poly.pdbx_strand_id
1 'polypeptide(L)'
;EKVLPSAETPVPTHHSHKILEQLKATTEATEIDEDVSGGTEEASTEATTVKGKAEEIKEKVLDVAHTVGEEVGAPTWVVVSVFVGIAVVILLICFCCIRRCCRKRRSKDGKKGKGIVDLKSVQLLGSAYKEKVQPDMEELTENAEDIAEEGDSKQSEVKLGKLQYKLEYDFNSNSLAVTVIQAEELPALDMGGTSDPYVKVYLLPDKKKKFETKVHRKTLNPVFNETFTFKSVPYADAMNKTLVFAIFDFDRFSKHDQIGEVKVPLCQVDLAQTIEEWKELQSVEGEGGQDNKLGDICFSLRYVPTAGKLTVVILEAKNLKKMDVGGLSDPYVKIAIMQNGKRLKKKKTSIKKCTLNPYYNESFSFEVPFEQIQKVQLVVTVVDYDRIGTSEPIGKVVLGYNASGTELRHWSDMLASPRRPIAQWHTLKDPEDDKKD
;
A
#
# COMPACT_ATOMS: atom_id res chain seq x y z
N GLU A 1 -27.43 -76.69 20.94
CA GLU A 1 -28.51 -75.69 21.17
C GLU A 1 -29.33 -75.56 19.88
N LYS A 2 -30.68 -75.47 19.87
CA LYS A 2 -31.58 -74.36 20.32
C LYS A 2 -31.32 -73.06 19.51
N VAL A 3 -32.26 -72.43 18.78
CA VAL A 3 -33.75 -72.58 18.62
C VAL A 3 -34.21 -72.22 17.17
N LEU A 4 -35.38 -72.72 16.75
CA LEU A 4 -36.21 -72.40 15.55
C LEU A 4 -37.69 -72.16 16.03
N PRO A 5 -38.69 -71.70 15.23
CA PRO A 5 -38.77 -71.36 13.78
C PRO A 5 -38.90 -69.81 13.59
N SER A 6 -39.50 -69.14 12.57
CA SER A 6 -40.38 -69.41 11.40
C SER A 6 -40.03 -68.44 10.24
N ALA A 7 -40.39 -68.58 8.96
CA ALA A 7 -41.38 -69.37 8.19
C ALA A 7 -42.75 -68.70 7.92
N GLU A 8 -42.92 -68.11 6.72
CA GLU A 8 -44.02 -68.39 5.77
C GLU A 8 -43.80 -67.68 4.39
N THR A 9 -44.41 -68.19 3.32
CA THR A 9 -44.43 -67.63 1.95
C THR A 9 -45.83 -67.79 1.34
N PRO A 10 -46.22 -67.00 0.33
CA PRO A 10 -46.27 -67.59 -1.02
C PRO A 10 -46.04 -66.62 -2.22
N VAL A 11 -46.03 -67.21 -3.42
CA VAL A 11 -46.07 -66.64 -4.79
C VAL A 11 -47.57 -66.65 -5.28
N PRO A 12 -48.01 -66.19 -6.50
CA PRO A 12 -47.34 -65.57 -7.66
C PRO A 12 -48.13 -64.46 -8.44
N THR A 13 -47.67 -64.17 -9.69
CA THR A 13 -48.41 -63.77 -10.93
C THR A 13 -48.83 -62.32 -11.27
N HIS A 14 -48.59 -61.98 -12.55
CA HIS A 14 -49.29 -61.06 -13.48
C HIS A 14 -49.86 -59.70 -13.01
N HIS A 15 -49.25 -58.58 -13.49
CA HIS A 15 -50.02 -57.50 -14.19
C HIS A 15 -49.19 -56.47 -15.02
N SER A 16 -48.18 -56.91 -15.79
CA SER A 16 -47.41 -56.01 -16.68
C SER A 16 -48.12 -55.64 -18.00
N HIS A 17 -49.36 -55.13 -17.95
CA HIS A 17 -50.12 -54.83 -19.18
C HIS A 17 -51.21 -53.73 -19.07
N LYS A 18 -51.10 -52.76 -18.15
CA LYS A 18 -52.17 -51.77 -17.89
C LYS A 18 -51.75 -50.29 -17.71
N ILE A 19 -50.75 -49.85 -18.47
CA ILE A 19 -50.33 -48.41 -18.53
C ILE A 19 -50.29 -47.87 -19.98
N LEU A 20 -50.26 -48.74 -21.00
CA LEU A 20 -50.14 -48.36 -22.42
C LEU A 20 -51.46 -47.97 -23.11
N GLU A 21 -52.56 -47.88 -22.37
CA GLU A 21 -53.94 -47.74 -22.89
C GLU A 21 -54.66 -46.49 -22.35
N GLN A 22 -53.91 -45.45 -21.97
CA GLN A 22 -54.43 -44.18 -21.45
C GLN A 22 -53.86 -42.92 -22.14
N LEU A 23 -53.19 -43.08 -23.29
CA LEU A 23 -52.54 -41.98 -24.03
C LEU A 23 -52.80 -42.00 -25.55
N LYS A 24 -53.86 -42.70 -26.01
CA LYS A 24 -54.28 -42.74 -27.43
C LYS A 24 -55.80 -42.63 -27.65
N ALA A 25 -56.42 -41.72 -26.90
CA ALA A 25 -57.66 -41.01 -27.26
C ALA A 25 -57.58 -39.65 -26.53
N THR A 26 -57.94 -38.50 -27.10
CA THR A 26 -58.73 -38.25 -28.33
C THR A 26 -57.99 -37.31 -29.28
N THR A 27 -58.20 -37.49 -30.58
CA THR A 27 -57.78 -36.57 -31.65
C THR A 27 -59.03 -35.96 -32.30
N GLU A 28 -58.86 -34.85 -33.04
CA GLU A 28 -59.81 -34.23 -33.99
C GLU A 28 -60.86 -33.25 -33.45
N ALA A 29 -61.04 -32.16 -34.22
CA ALA A 29 -62.11 -31.15 -34.23
C ALA A 29 -62.40 -30.32 -32.95
N THR A 30 -62.67 -29.02 -33.00
CA THR A 30 -62.59 -27.96 -34.06
C THR A 30 -62.36 -26.60 -33.32
N GLU A 31 -62.44 -25.36 -33.84
CA GLU A 31 -62.99 -24.73 -35.07
C GLU A 31 -62.14 -23.49 -35.46
N ILE A 32 -62.73 -22.44 -36.06
CA ILE A 32 -62.08 -21.20 -36.52
C ILE A 32 -62.89 -19.98 -36.03
N ASP A 33 -62.22 -18.86 -35.72
CA ASP A 33 -62.67 -17.50 -36.10
C ASP A 33 -61.53 -16.47 -35.99
N GLU A 34 -61.61 -15.40 -36.80
CA GLU A 34 -60.63 -14.32 -36.89
C GLU A 34 -61.13 -13.03 -36.19
N ASP A 35 -60.22 -12.17 -35.69
CA ASP A 35 -60.34 -10.72 -35.95
C ASP A 35 -59.05 -9.89 -35.70
N VAL A 36 -58.48 -9.38 -36.80
CA VAL A 36 -57.97 -8.00 -37.01
C VAL A 36 -57.23 -7.26 -35.85
N SER A 37 -55.89 -7.22 -35.88
CA SER A 37 -55.08 -6.07 -36.39
C SER A 37 -53.63 -5.91 -35.84
N GLY A 38 -52.66 -5.65 -36.74
CA GLY A 38 -51.62 -4.61 -36.53
C GLY A 38 -50.21 -4.97 -35.99
N GLY A 39 -49.32 -5.54 -36.84
CA GLY A 39 -47.85 -5.51 -36.67
C GLY A 39 -47.26 -6.52 -35.65
N THR A 40 -46.02 -7.02 -35.78
CA THR A 40 -44.90 -6.69 -36.69
C THR A 40 -44.11 -7.95 -37.04
N GLU A 41 -43.59 -8.06 -38.27
CA GLU A 41 -42.78 -9.20 -38.74
C GLU A 41 -41.33 -9.17 -38.23
N GLU A 42 -41.05 -9.76 -37.05
CA GLU A 42 -39.64 -9.92 -36.59
C GLU A 42 -39.34 -11.19 -35.78
N ALA A 43 -40.35 -11.94 -35.32
CA ALA A 43 -40.15 -13.05 -34.36
C ALA A 43 -39.91 -14.45 -34.98
N SER A 44 -40.11 -14.64 -36.28
CA SER A 44 -40.07 -15.98 -36.94
C SER A 44 -38.67 -16.43 -37.38
N THR A 45 -37.73 -15.51 -37.56
CA THR A 45 -36.39 -15.76 -38.09
C THR A 45 -35.42 -16.32 -37.04
N GLU A 46 -35.46 -15.80 -35.80
CA GLU A 46 -34.56 -16.24 -34.73
C GLU A 46 -34.77 -17.71 -34.33
N ALA A 47 -36.03 -18.14 -34.16
CA ALA A 47 -36.37 -19.49 -33.75
C ALA A 47 -35.84 -20.56 -34.73
N THR A 48 -35.84 -20.23 -36.02
CA THR A 48 -35.29 -21.08 -37.09
C THR A 48 -33.76 -21.17 -37.02
N THR A 49 -33.09 -20.05 -36.72
CA THR A 49 -31.63 -19.98 -36.59
C THR A 49 -31.10 -20.75 -35.38
N VAL A 50 -31.85 -20.79 -34.27
CA VAL A 50 -31.47 -21.57 -33.08
C VAL A 50 -31.56 -23.08 -33.35
N LYS A 51 -32.58 -23.55 -34.07
CA LYS A 51 -32.68 -24.97 -34.48
C LYS A 51 -31.53 -25.39 -35.40
N GLY A 52 -31.20 -24.57 -36.41
CA GLY A 52 -30.10 -24.88 -37.34
C GLY A 52 -28.76 -25.11 -36.62
N LYS A 53 -28.40 -24.21 -35.70
CA LYS A 53 -27.19 -24.33 -34.87
C LYS A 53 -27.21 -25.56 -33.96
N ALA A 54 -28.37 -26.00 -33.48
CA ALA A 54 -28.48 -27.18 -32.63
C ALA A 54 -28.21 -28.48 -33.39
N GLU A 55 -28.64 -28.60 -34.66
CA GLU A 55 -28.32 -29.76 -35.50
C GLU A 55 -26.85 -29.73 -35.97
N GLU A 56 -26.34 -28.55 -36.38
CA GLU A 56 -24.93 -28.35 -36.77
C GLU A 56 -23.94 -28.77 -35.68
N ILE A 57 -24.30 -28.55 -34.40
CA ILE A 57 -23.50 -28.99 -33.25
C ILE A 57 -23.56 -30.51 -33.06
N LYS A 58 -24.69 -31.17 -33.34
CA LYS A 58 -24.79 -32.64 -33.23
C LYS A 58 -23.90 -33.34 -34.25
N GLU A 59 -23.94 -32.91 -35.52
CA GLU A 59 -23.11 -33.50 -36.58
C GLU A 59 -21.62 -33.42 -36.22
N LYS A 60 -21.14 -32.25 -35.77
CA LYS A 60 -19.75 -32.06 -35.35
C LYS A 60 -19.35 -32.88 -34.13
N VAL A 61 -20.27 -33.14 -33.19
CA VAL A 61 -20.02 -34.00 -32.02
C VAL A 61 -20.00 -35.48 -32.43
N LEU A 62 -20.82 -35.89 -33.39
CA LEU A 62 -20.84 -37.27 -33.91
C LEU A 62 -19.60 -37.58 -34.76
N ASP A 63 -19.16 -36.63 -35.60
CA ASP A 63 -17.94 -36.72 -36.42
C ASP A 63 -16.69 -36.90 -35.54
N VAL A 64 -16.47 -35.99 -34.58
CA VAL A 64 -15.37 -36.09 -33.61
C VAL A 64 -15.43 -37.39 -32.79
N ALA A 65 -16.63 -37.88 -32.44
CA ALA A 65 -16.78 -39.15 -31.75
C ALA A 65 -16.50 -40.37 -32.66
N HIS A 66 -16.62 -40.25 -33.98
CA HIS A 66 -16.18 -41.27 -34.93
C HIS A 66 -14.66 -41.33 -35.01
N THR A 67 -14.00 -40.19 -35.23
CA THR A 67 -12.53 -40.11 -35.33
C THR A 67 -11.85 -40.68 -34.07
N VAL A 68 -12.32 -40.28 -32.89
CA VAL A 68 -11.79 -40.76 -31.60
C VAL A 68 -12.19 -42.22 -31.33
N GLY A 69 -13.30 -42.70 -31.88
CA GLY A 69 -13.67 -44.13 -31.81
C GLY A 69 -12.71 -45.03 -32.58
N GLU A 70 -12.29 -44.59 -33.77
CA GLU A 70 -11.35 -45.32 -34.62
C GLU A 70 -9.92 -45.31 -34.05
N GLU A 71 -9.43 -44.18 -33.52
CA GLU A 71 -8.12 -44.11 -32.88
C GLU A 71 -8.01 -44.96 -31.59
N VAL A 72 -9.10 -45.06 -30.82
CA VAL A 72 -9.12 -45.76 -29.52
C VAL A 72 -9.59 -47.23 -29.66
N GLY A 73 -10.04 -47.65 -30.85
CA GLY A 73 -10.59 -48.98 -31.09
C GLY A 73 -11.89 -49.26 -30.32
N ALA A 74 -12.64 -48.21 -29.97
CA ALA A 74 -13.80 -48.26 -29.08
C ALA A 74 -15.08 -47.88 -29.85
N PRO A 75 -16.22 -48.58 -29.63
CA PRO A 75 -17.47 -48.22 -30.27
C PRO A 75 -17.87 -46.76 -29.99
N THR A 76 -18.30 -46.04 -31.03
CA THR A 76 -18.60 -44.60 -30.96
C THR A 76 -19.58 -44.22 -29.85
N TRP A 77 -20.57 -45.07 -29.56
CA TRP A 77 -21.50 -44.84 -28.44
C TRP A 77 -20.82 -44.79 -27.07
N VAL A 78 -19.70 -45.50 -26.88
CA VAL A 78 -18.88 -45.46 -25.65
C VAL A 78 -18.14 -44.13 -25.57
N VAL A 79 -17.55 -43.67 -26.68
CA VAL A 79 -16.84 -42.38 -26.77
C VAL A 79 -17.80 -41.21 -26.49
N VAL A 80 -18.98 -41.19 -27.13
CA VAL A 80 -20.05 -40.23 -26.81
C VAL A 80 -20.46 -40.31 -25.35
N SER A 81 -20.60 -41.51 -24.77
CA SER A 81 -20.95 -41.66 -23.34
C SER A 81 -19.87 -41.08 -22.41
N VAL A 82 -18.59 -41.21 -22.76
CA VAL A 82 -17.48 -40.60 -22.01
C VAL A 82 -17.51 -39.07 -22.11
N PHE A 83 -17.72 -38.50 -23.31
CA PHE A 83 -17.85 -37.05 -23.47
C PHE A 83 -19.06 -36.48 -22.72
N VAL A 84 -20.21 -37.16 -22.76
CA VAL A 84 -21.39 -36.80 -21.96
C VAL A 84 -21.10 -36.92 -20.47
N GLY A 85 -20.40 -37.95 -20.03
CA GLY A 85 -19.95 -38.10 -18.64
C GLY A 85 -19.06 -36.96 -18.18
N ILE A 86 -18.06 -36.55 -18.99
CA ILE A 86 -17.19 -35.41 -18.72
C ILE A 86 -18.00 -34.10 -18.70
N ALA A 87 -18.92 -33.89 -19.64
CA ALA A 87 -19.81 -32.73 -19.65
C ALA A 87 -20.70 -32.67 -18.40
N VAL A 88 -21.26 -33.79 -17.95
CA VAL A 88 -22.02 -33.89 -16.70
C VAL A 88 -21.14 -33.62 -15.48
N VAL A 89 -19.90 -34.12 -15.44
CA VAL A 89 -18.95 -33.80 -14.35
C VAL A 89 -18.59 -32.31 -14.35
N ILE A 90 -18.35 -31.69 -15.50
CA ILE A 90 -18.10 -30.24 -15.62
C ILE A 90 -19.34 -29.45 -15.17
N LEU A 91 -20.55 -29.84 -15.59
CA LEU A 91 -21.80 -29.22 -15.16
C LEU A 91 -22.05 -29.42 -13.66
N LEU A 92 -21.69 -30.55 -13.07
CA LEU A 92 -21.76 -30.79 -11.62
C LEU A 92 -20.72 -29.97 -10.86
N ILE A 93 -19.50 -29.78 -11.39
CA ILE A 93 -18.48 -28.89 -10.83
C ILE A 93 -18.95 -27.43 -10.91
N CYS A 94 -19.43 -26.98 -12.06
CA CYS A 94 -20.01 -25.65 -12.24
C CYS A 94 -21.23 -25.44 -11.32
N PHE A 95 -22.13 -26.42 -11.22
CA PHE A 95 -23.25 -26.39 -10.28
C PHE A 95 -22.79 -26.41 -8.83
N CYS A 96 -21.71 -27.10 -8.48
CA CYS A 96 -21.12 -27.06 -7.13
C CYS A 96 -20.45 -25.72 -6.84
N CYS A 97 -19.77 -25.10 -7.80
CA CYS A 97 -19.22 -23.74 -7.69
C CYS A 97 -20.35 -22.72 -7.53
N ILE A 98 -21.36 -22.75 -8.40
CA ILE A 98 -22.57 -21.90 -8.31
C ILE A 98 -23.27 -22.15 -6.97
N ARG A 99 -23.48 -23.40 -6.55
CA ARG A 99 -24.13 -23.77 -5.28
C ARG A 99 -23.27 -23.45 -4.06
N ARG A 100 -21.94 -23.33 -4.17
CA ARG A 100 -21.04 -22.87 -3.09
C ARG A 100 -21.03 -21.34 -2.99
N CYS A 101 -21.09 -20.63 -4.11
CA CYS A 101 -21.33 -19.18 -4.15
C CYS A 101 -22.74 -18.82 -3.65
N CYS A 102 -23.75 -19.60 -4.05
CA CYS A 102 -25.16 -19.34 -3.73
C CYS A 102 -25.60 -19.88 -2.38
N ARG A 103 -25.08 -20.99 -1.82
CA ARG A 103 -25.42 -21.42 -0.43
C ARG A 103 -24.91 -20.45 0.64
N LYS A 104 -24.06 -19.48 0.28
CA LYS A 104 -23.74 -18.33 1.16
C LYS A 104 -24.80 -17.20 1.09
N ARG A 105 -25.90 -17.40 0.34
CA ARG A 105 -27.08 -16.52 0.22
C ARG A 105 -28.36 -17.35 0.40
N ARG A 106 -29.13 -17.06 1.45
CA ARG A 106 -30.44 -17.66 1.79
C ARG A 106 -30.46 -19.14 2.23
N SER A 107 -30.13 -19.33 3.49
CA SER A 107 -31.19 -19.51 4.52
C SER A 107 -30.93 -18.42 5.57
N LYS A 108 -31.91 -17.74 6.18
CA LYS A 108 -33.31 -18.07 6.42
C LYS A 108 -34.16 -16.79 6.27
N ASP A 109 -35.20 -16.79 5.44
CA ASP A 109 -36.17 -15.69 5.41
C ASP A 109 -37.15 -15.81 6.58
N GLY A 110 -37.50 -14.68 7.21
CA GLY A 110 -38.33 -14.65 8.43
C GLY A 110 -37.97 -13.54 9.43
N LYS A 111 -38.36 -12.29 9.12
CA LYS A 111 -38.27 -11.08 9.97
C LYS A 111 -36.89 -10.81 10.64
N LYS A 112 -36.01 -10.08 9.93
CA LYS A 112 -35.25 -8.94 10.50
C LYS A 112 -34.60 -8.07 9.42
N GLY A 113 -34.24 -6.85 9.82
CA GLY A 113 -33.80 -5.70 9.02
C GLY A 113 -33.12 -5.97 7.67
N LYS A 114 -33.66 -5.31 6.63
CA LYS A 114 -32.89 -4.92 5.44
C LYS A 114 -31.69 -4.12 5.93
N GLY A 115 -30.48 -4.65 5.76
CA GLY A 115 -29.24 -4.06 6.26
C GLY A 115 -28.92 -2.72 5.58
N ILE A 116 -29.54 -1.65 6.07
CA ILE A 116 -29.04 -0.30 5.87
C ILE A 116 -27.70 -0.27 6.59
N VAL A 117 -26.61 -0.25 5.82
CA VAL A 117 -25.31 0.18 6.35
C VAL A 117 -25.46 1.66 6.64
N ASP A 118 -25.94 1.98 7.84
CA ASP A 118 -26.27 3.34 8.24
C ASP A 118 -25.05 4.22 8.02
N LEU A 119 -25.25 5.35 7.34
CA LEU A 119 -24.17 6.31 7.13
C LEU A 119 -23.61 6.75 8.49
N LYS A 120 -24.47 6.83 9.51
CA LYS A 120 -24.09 7.07 10.90
C LYS A 120 -23.20 5.99 11.48
N SER A 121 -23.33 4.71 11.13
CA SER A 121 -22.47 3.65 11.71
C SER A 121 -21.09 3.59 11.06
N VAL A 122 -21.00 3.93 9.77
CA VAL A 122 -19.71 4.15 9.09
C VAL A 122 -19.03 5.40 9.66
N GLN A 123 -19.80 6.46 9.90
CA GLN A 123 -19.30 7.73 10.44
C GLN A 123 -18.91 7.60 11.92
N LEU A 124 -19.68 6.87 12.75
CA LEU A 124 -19.31 6.50 14.13
C LEU A 124 -18.02 5.68 14.16
N LEU A 125 -17.82 4.79 13.19
CA LEU A 125 -16.59 4.01 13.09
C LEU A 125 -15.39 4.92 12.80
N GLY A 126 -15.56 5.93 11.93
CA GLY A 126 -14.57 6.99 11.73
C GLY A 126 -14.35 7.85 12.99
N SER A 127 -15.41 8.29 13.66
CA SER A 127 -15.31 9.06 14.91
C SER A 127 -14.57 8.30 16.01
N ALA A 128 -14.86 7.01 16.20
CA ALA A 128 -14.17 6.15 17.16
C ALA A 128 -12.71 5.84 16.79
N TYR A 129 -12.29 6.08 15.54
CA TYR A 129 -10.86 6.10 15.17
C TYR A 129 -10.23 7.48 15.40
N LYS A 130 -10.97 8.58 15.19
CA LYS A 130 -10.51 9.93 15.55
C LYS A 130 -10.28 10.07 17.06
N GLU A 131 -11.20 9.55 17.87
CA GLU A 131 -11.11 9.45 19.34
C GLU A 131 -9.87 8.66 19.78
N LYS A 132 -9.57 7.53 19.12
CA LYS A 132 -8.33 6.77 19.36
C LYS A 132 -7.03 7.46 18.93
N VAL A 133 -7.11 8.61 18.25
CA VAL A 133 -5.96 9.43 17.83
C VAL A 133 -5.80 10.65 18.74
N GLN A 134 -6.80 11.01 19.56
CA GLN A 134 -6.76 12.15 20.49
C GLN A 134 -7.62 11.90 21.74
N PRO A 135 -7.05 11.71 22.94
CA PRO A 135 -7.76 12.03 24.17
C PRO A 135 -7.92 13.55 24.29
N ASP A 136 -9.08 13.98 24.80
CA ASP A 136 -9.40 15.30 25.36
C ASP A 136 -8.93 16.55 24.59
N MET A 137 -9.80 17.06 23.72
CA MET A 137 -9.65 18.40 23.10
C MET A 137 -10.99 19.18 23.02
N GLU A 138 -11.94 18.87 23.90
CA GLU A 138 -13.22 19.61 24.02
C GLU A 138 -13.27 20.54 25.26
N GLU A 139 -12.25 20.52 26.13
CA GLU A 139 -12.15 21.40 27.31
C GLU A 139 -11.38 22.72 27.05
N LEU A 140 -10.79 22.87 25.85
CA LEU A 140 -9.99 24.05 25.48
C LEU A 140 -10.75 25.11 24.66
N THR A 141 -11.97 24.81 24.19
CA THR A 141 -12.73 25.72 23.31
C THR A 141 -13.36 26.91 24.03
N GLU A 142 -13.61 26.85 25.33
CA GLU A 142 -14.19 27.99 26.10
C GLU A 142 -13.17 29.09 26.43
N ASN A 143 -11.88 28.89 26.16
CA ASN A 143 -10.82 29.89 26.37
C ASN A 143 -10.23 30.45 25.04
N ALA A 144 -10.88 30.16 23.91
CA ALA A 144 -10.33 30.44 22.57
C ALA A 144 -11.02 31.60 21.83
N GLU A 145 -12.15 32.13 22.32
CA GLU A 145 -12.92 33.17 21.61
C GLU A 145 -12.41 34.61 21.84
N ASP A 146 -11.56 34.84 22.85
CA ASP A 146 -11.02 36.18 23.20
C ASP A 146 -9.68 36.55 22.51
N ILE A 147 -9.10 35.67 21.67
CA ILE A 147 -7.84 35.94 20.94
C ILE A 147 -8.04 35.68 19.43
N ALA A 148 -8.95 36.45 18.83
CA ALA A 148 -9.38 36.29 17.44
C ALA A 148 -9.23 37.56 16.58
N GLU A 149 -8.21 38.39 16.81
CA GLU A 149 -7.75 39.40 15.84
C GLU A 149 -6.24 39.66 15.91
N GLU A 150 -5.65 40.05 14.77
CA GLU A 150 -4.21 40.28 14.48
C GLU A 150 -3.21 39.14 14.78
N GLY A 151 -2.85 38.37 13.74
CA GLY A 151 -1.82 37.32 13.81
C GLY A 151 -1.33 36.85 12.43
N ASP A 152 -0.52 37.67 11.75
CA ASP A 152 0.04 37.37 10.41
C ASP A 152 0.86 36.06 10.39
N SER A 153 0.72 35.30 9.30
CA SER A 153 1.25 33.95 9.17
C SER A 153 2.76 33.93 8.91
N LYS A 154 3.56 34.00 9.98
CA LYS A 154 5.01 33.76 9.93
C LYS A 154 5.35 32.36 10.44
N GLN A 155 5.65 31.48 9.49
CA GLN A 155 6.33 30.22 9.75
C GLN A 155 7.73 30.54 10.31
N SER A 156 7.89 30.45 11.63
CA SER A 156 9.15 30.77 12.30
C SER A 156 10.24 29.79 11.88
N GLU A 157 11.29 30.28 11.23
CA GLU A 157 12.51 29.52 10.98
C GLU A 157 13.08 29.06 12.33
N VAL A 158 13.17 27.75 12.53
CA VAL A 158 13.79 27.17 13.73
C VAL A 158 15.29 27.39 13.60
N LYS A 159 15.80 28.46 14.21
CA LYS A 159 17.23 28.71 14.33
C LYS A 159 17.87 27.56 15.11
N LEU A 160 18.79 26.84 14.48
CA LEU A 160 19.53 25.73 15.10
C LEU A 160 20.86 26.18 15.72
N GLY A 161 21.14 27.48 15.69
CA GLY A 161 22.39 28.08 16.13
C GLY A 161 23.46 28.14 15.03
N LYS A 162 24.69 28.39 15.44
CA LYS A 162 25.87 28.59 14.58
C LYS A 162 27.12 28.01 15.25
N LEU A 163 28.07 27.55 14.45
CA LEU A 163 29.34 26.96 14.88
C LEU A 163 30.52 27.79 14.39
N GLN A 164 31.47 28.10 15.29
CA GLN A 164 32.77 28.66 14.95
C GLN A 164 33.80 27.53 14.85
N TYR A 165 34.51 27.48 13.74
CA TYR A 165 35.53 26.47 13.47
C TYR A 165 36.75 27.08 12.77
N LYS A 166 37.90 26.41 12.92
CA LYS A 166 39.17 26.81 12.32
C LYS A 166 39.83 25.65 11.59
N LEU A 167 40.31 25.88 10.36
CA LEU A 167 40.99 24.91 9.51
C LEU A 167 42.42 25.36 9.21
N GLU A 168 43.36 24.42 9.33
CA GLU A 168 44.78 24.62 8.99
C GLU A 168 45.31 23.36 8.30
N TYR A 169 45.83 23.48 7.07
CA TYR A 169 46.36 22.36 6.30
C TYR A 169 47.88 22.43 6.22
N ASP A 170 48.55 21.35 6.63
CA ASP A 170 50.00 21.22 6.55
C ASP A 170 50.40 20.43 5.29
N PHE A 171 50.98 21.16 4.32
CA PHE A 171 51.52 20.62 3.07
C PHE A 171 52.74 19.71 3.28
N ASN A 172 53.50 19.87 4.36
CA ASN A 172 54.68 19.06 4.66
C ASN A 172 54.30 17.69 5.23
N SER A 173 53.30 17.59 6.11
CA SER A 173 52.81 16.31 6.64
C SER A 173 51.61 15.71 5.89
N ASN A 174 50.99 16.45 4.96
CA ASN A 174 49.72 16.11 4.31
C ASN A 174 48.65 15.75 5.36
N SER A 175 48.40 16.70 6.26
CA SER A 175 47.37 16.57 7.29
C SER A 175 46.54 17.84 7.45
N LEU A 176 45.24 17.65 7.72
CA LEU A 176 44.29 18.72 7.99
C LEU A 176 44.05 18.79 9.50
N ALA A 177 44.43 19.89 10.13
CA ALA A 177 44.02 20.24 11.48
C ALA A 177 42.67 20.96 11.43
N VAL A 178 41.75 20.50 12.27
CA VAL A 178 40.37 20.99 12.39
C VAL A 178 40.13 21.33 13.86
N THR A 179 39.95 22.60 14.18
CA THR A 179 39.64 23.06 15.55
C THR A 179 38.17 23.43 15.65
N VAL A 180 37.47 22.81 16.59
CA VAL A 180 36.12 23.18 17.00
C VAL A 180 36.27 24.19 18.13
N ILE A 181 35.91 25.45 17.89
CA ILE A 181 36.11 26.54 18.85
C ILE A 181 34.91 26.59 19.80
N GLN A 182 33.75 27.00 19.31
CA GLN A 182 32.52 27.16 20.10
C GLN A 182 31.28 27.10 19.21
N ALA A 183 30.12 26.86 19.81
CA ALA A 183 28.82 27.07 19.16
C ALA A 183 27.99 28.08 19.98
N GLU A 184 27.05 28.73 19.31
CA GLU A 184 26.15 29.73 19.89
C GLU A 184 24.71 29.52 19.39
N GLU A 185 23.73 29.96 20.20
CA GLU A 185 22.29 29.94 19.88
C GLU A 185 21.74 28.51 19.58
N LEU A 186 22.29 27.46 20.20
CA LEU A 186 21.78 26.10 20.05
C LEU A 186 20.35 25.96 20.64
N PRO A 187 19.45 25.16 20.05
CA PRO A 187 18.15 24.85 20.62
C PRO A 187 18.29 23.99 21.88
N ALA A 188 17.41 24.24 22.86
CA ALA A 188 17.23 23.40 24.03
C ALA A 188 16.40 22.15 23.67
N LEU A 189 16.93 20.95 23.93
CA LEU A 189 16.21 19.69 23.74
C LEU A 189 15.88 18.98 25.07
N ASP A 190 16.62 19.26 26.16
CA ASP A 190 16.25 18.79 27.50
C ASP A 190 14.90 19.37 27.95
N MET A 191 14.13 18.58 28.70
CA MET A 191 13.04 19.07 29.56
C MET A 191 13.46 20.15 30.58
N GLY A 192 14.77 20.34 30.79
CA GLY A 192 15.34 21.39 31.63
C GLY A 192 15.51 22.76 30.95
N GLY A 193 15.16 22.90 29.67
CA GLY A 193 15.41 24.14 28.90
C GLY A 193 16.89 24.34 28.56
N THR A 194 17.64 23.25 28.47
CA THR A 194 19.07 23.19 28.16
C THR A 194 19.36 22.10 27.13
N SER A 195 20.64 21.89 26.85
CA SER A 195 21.19 20.74 26.13
C SER A 195 22.55 20.39 26.76
N ASP A 196 23.03 19.16 26.61
CA ASP A 196 24.39 18.68 26.91
C ASP A 196 25.19 18.53 25.57
N PRO A 197 25.46 19.61 24.79
CA PRO A 197 25.96 19.49 23.42
C PRO A 197 27.41 18.97 23.28
N TYR A 198 27.64 18.29 22.16
CA TYR A 198 28.97 17.89 21.67
C TYR A 198 29.01 17.74 20.14
N VAL A 199 30.21 17.81 19.54
CA VAL A 199 30.40 17.83 18.08
C VAL A 199 31.15 16.58 17.62
N LYS A 200 30.61 15.90 16.61
CA LYS A 200 31.29 14.83 15.87
C LYS A 200 31.89 15.40 14.58
N VAL A 201 33.15 15.14 14.32
CA VAL A 201 33.91 15.65 13.17
C VAL A 201 34.37 14.49 12.29
N TYR A 202 34.03 14.51 11.00
CA TYR A 202 34.44 13.48 10.03
C TYR A 202 34.55 14.02 8.60
N LEU A 203 35.30 13.29 7.74
CA LEU A 203 35.45 13.61 6.33
C LEU A 203 34.62 12.63 5.48
N LEU A 204 33.65 13.14 4.71
CA LEU A 204 33.01 12.37 3.65
C LEU A 204 33.96 12.23 2.44
N PRO A 205 34.00 11.08 1.74
CA PRO A 205 33.14 9.90 1.95
C PRO A 205 33.61 8.92 3.05
N ASP A 206 34.79 9.11 3.66
CA ASP A 206 35.35 8.20 4.68
C ASP A 206 34.68 8.34 6.07
N LYS A 207 33.42 7.90 6.16
CA LYS A 207 32.64 7.84 7.41
C LYS A 207 33.28 6.95 8.53
N LYS A 208 34.48 6.36 8.33
CA LYS A 208 35.18 5.53 9.33
C LYS A 208 36.00 6.36 10.34
N LYS A 209 36.71 7.41 9.88
CA LYS A 209 37.49 8.29 10.75
C LYS A 209 36.59 9.37 11.34
N LYS A 210 36.18 9.18 12.59
CA LYS A 210 35.40 10.16 13.37
C LYS A 210 36.18 10.60 14.60
N PHE A 211 36.12 11.88 14.90
CA PHE A 211 36.50 12.45 16.19
C PHE A 211 35.25 13.01 16.86
N GLU A 212 35.23 13.05 18.20
CA GLU A 212 34.10 13.59 18.97
C GLU A 212 34.68 14.51 20.07
N THR A 213 34.09 15.68 20.26
CA THR A 213 34.46 16.59 21.37
C THR A 213 33.99 16.03 22.71
N LYS A 214 34.46 16.64 23.79
CA LYS A 214 33.84 16.53 25.12
C LYS A 214 32.39 16.99 25.07
N VAL A 215 31.59 16.42 25.97
CA VAL A 215 30.21 16.83 26.27
C VAL A 215 30.24 18.01 27.23
N HIS A 216 29.67 19.14 26.81
CA HIS A 216 29.52 20.33 27.66
C HIS A 216 28.11 20.34 28.23
N ARG A 217 27.99 20.21 29.56
CA ARG A 217 26.67 20.05 30.18
C ARG A 217 25.88 21.34 30.31
N LYS A 218 24.57 21.24 30.10
CA LYS A 218 23.56 22.28 30.35
C LYS A 218 23.91 23.65 29.80
N THR A 219 24.30 23.70 28.53
CA THR A 219 24.64 24.95 27.84
C THR A 219 24.13 24.97 26.40
N LEU A 220 23.61 26.13 25.98
CA LEU A 220 23.24 26.41 24.60
C LEU A 220 24.35 27.15 23.83
N ASN A 221 25.44 27.52 24.53
CA ASN A 221 26.61 28.18 23.97
C ASN A 221 27.89 27.46 24.46
N PRO A 222 28.19 26.24 23.97
CA PRO A 222 29.37 25.48 24.38
C PRO A 222 30.67 26.01 23.78
N VAL A 223 31.71 26.14 24.60
CA VAL A 223 33.07 26.49 24.17
C VAL A 223 33.96 25.26 24.32
N PHE A 224 34.30 24.62 23.20
CA PHE A 224 35.03 23.35 23.14
C PHE A 224 36.55 23.56 23.12
N ASN A 225 37.05 24.39 22.20
CA ASN A 225 38.48 24.60 21.91
C ASN A 225 39.28 23.29 21.73
N GLU A 226 38.78 22.37 20.90
CA GLU A 226 39.42 21.07 20.65
C GLU A 226 39.89 20.92 19.19
N THR A 227 41.16 20.55 19.01
CA THR A 227 41.80 20.38 17.69
C THR A 227 41.98 18.90 17.36
N PHE A 228 41.52 18.50 16.17
CA PHE A 228 41.63 17.15 15.63
C PHE A 228 42.48 17.14 14.35
N THR A 229 43.38 16.17 14.19
CA THR A 229 44.29 16.10 13.02
C THR A 229 43.97 14.90 12.13
N PHE A 230 43.42 15.15 10.95
CA PHE A 230 43.23 14.14 9.91
C PHE A 230 44.55 13.90 9.18
N LYS A 231 45.32 12.91 9.66
CA LYS A 231 46.57 12.46 9.03
C LYS A 231 46.33 11.69 7.73
N SER A 232 47.25 11.84 6.79
CA SER A 232 47.23 11.21 5.46
C SER A 232 46.02 11.64 4.63
N VAL A 233 45.91 12.95 4.43
CA VAL A 233 44.96 13.58 3.51
C VAL A 233 45.77 14.36 2.48
N PRO A 234 46.13 13.77 1.33
CA PRO A 234 46.81 14.49 0.25
C PRO A 234 45.94 15.63 -0.27
N TYR A 235 46.56 16.74 -0.71
CA TYR A 235 45.86 17.93 -1.19
C TYR A 235 44.88 17.64 -2.36
N ALA A 236 45.28 16.78 -3.30
CA ALA A 236 44.42 16.33 -4.41
C ALA A 236 43.20 15.51 -3.94
N ASP A 237 43.34 14.75 -2.85
CA ASP A 237 42.21 14.04 -2.25
C ASP A 237 41.36 14.95 -1.36
N ALA A 238 41.94 15.99 -0.77
CA ALA A 238 41.25 16.95 0.09
C ALA A 238 40.12 17.64 -0.70
N MET A 239 40.43 18.11 -1.91
CA MET A 239 39.45 18.74 -2.82
C MET A 239 38.21 17.88 -3.10
N ASN A 240 38.33 16.55 -3.04
CA ASN A 240 37.23 15.61 -3.28
C ASN A 240 36.49 15.19 -1.99
N LYS A 241 36.74 15.85 -0.86
CA LYS A 241 36.17 15.53 0.46
C LYS A 241 35.34 16.69 1.00
N THR A 242 34.32 16.33 1.78
CA THR A 242 33.49 17.28 2.54
C THR A 242 33.73 17.04 4.00
N LEU A 243 34.24 18.04 4.71
CA LEU A 243 34.32 18.04 6.17
C LEU A 243 32.92 18.28 6.73
N VAL A 244 32.53 17.49 7.73
CA VAL A 244 31.23 17.59 8.39
C VAL A 244 31.43 17.70 9.89
N PHE A 245 30.80 18.73 10.47
CA PHE A 245 30.60 18.90 11.89
C PHE A 245 29.14 18.57 12.19
N ALA A 246 28.87 17.48 12.89
CA ALA A 246 27.52 17.09 13.29
C ALA A 246 27.38 17.32 14.80
N ILE A 247 26.47 18.21 15.21
CA ILE A 247 26.25 18.55 16.62
C ILE A 247 25.14 17.68 17.18
N PHE A 248 25.43 17.04 18.32
CA PHE A 248 24.53 16.16 19.04
C PHE A 248 24.31 16.69 20.45
N ASP A 249 23.14 16.41 21.00
CA ASP A 249 22.87 16.48 22.42
C ASP A 249 23.23 15.13 23.08
N PHE A 250 23.90 15.16 24.24
CA PHE A 250 24.25 13.95 24.97
C PHE A 250 23.13 13.54 25.94
N ASP A 251 22.37 12.52 25.55
CA ASP A 251 21.32 11.98 26.40
C ASP A 251 21.82 10.78 27.23
N ARG A 252 21.56 10.79 28.54
CA ARG A 252 22.01 9.74 29.48
C ARG A 252 21.13 8.48 29.44
N PHE A 253 19.85 8.61 29.09
CA PHE A 253 18.87 7.52 29.18
C PHE A 253 18.13 7.26 27.87
N SER A 254 18.24 8.17 26.90
CA SER A 254 17.68 8.04 25.55
C SER A 254 18.77 7.84 24.49
N LYS A 255 18.38 7.85 23.22
CA LYS A 255 19.30 8.01 22.10
C LYS A 255 19.67 9.50 21.99
N HIS A 256 20.95 9.81 21.80
CA HIS A 256 21.44 11.16 21.54
C HIS A 256 20.74 11.78 20.30
N ASP A 257 20.15 12.95 20.44
CA ASP A 257 19.52 13.68 19.34
C ASP A 257 20.53 14.56 18.59
N GLN A 258 20.31 14.76 17.29
CA GLN A 258 21.22 15.55 16.46
C GLN A 258 20.62 16.94 16.21
N ILE A 259 21.18 17.93 16.90
CA ILE A 259 20.78 19.34 16.84
C ILE A 259 20.90 19.90 15.42
N GLY A 260 21.99 19.58 14.71
CA GLY A 260 22.27 20.12 13.38
C GLY A 260 23.55 19.57 12.77
N GLU A 261 23.88 20.06 11.58
CA GLU A 261 25.19 19.84 10.98
C GLU A 261 25.69 21.03 10.16
N VAL A 262 27.00 21.14 10.02
CA VAL A 262 27.68 22.05 9.11
C VAL A 262 28.49 21.21 8.12
N LYS A 263 28.19 21.34 6.82
CA LYS A 263 29.00 20.79 5.74
C LYS A 263 29.96 21.84 5.17
N VAL A 264 31.19 21.41 4.90
CA VAL A 264 32.27 22.23 4.34
C VAL A 264 32.96 21.44 3.21
N PRO A 265 32.53 21.62 1.95
CA PRO A 265 33.20 21.03 0.79
C PRO A 265 34.60 21.65 0.65
N LEU A 266 35.66 20.86 0.79
CA LEU A 266 37.01 21.40 0.86
C LEU A 266 37.51 21.95 -0.50
N CYS A 267 36.79 21.69 -1.60
CA CYS A 267 36.98 22.36 -2.89
C CYS A 267 36.54 23.83 -2.94
N GLN A 268 35.78 24.31 -1.93
CA GLN A 268 35.34 25.70 -1.80
C GLN A 268 36.22 26.50 -0.82
N VAL A 269 37.29 25.89 -0.33
CA VAL A 269 38.07 26.34 0.84
C VAL A 269 39.53 26.49 0.42
N ASP A 270 40.10 27.70 0.59
CA ASP A 270 41.52 27.92 0.32
C ASP A 270 42.40 27.37 1.46
N LEU A 271 42.69 26.08 1.38
CA LEU A 271 43.56 25.36 2.32
C LEU A 271 45.02 25.87 2.33
N ALA A 272 45.42 26.83 1.48
CA ALA A 272 46.70 27.51 1.61
C ALA A 272 46.73 28.54 2.76
N GLN A 273 45.57 28.89 3.33
CA GLN A 273 45.42 29.86 4.41
C GLN A 273 44.82 29.23 5.66
N THR A 274 45.14 29.78 6.83
CA THR A 274 44.39 29.52 8.06
C THR A 274 43.01 30.15 7.92
N ILE A 275 41.96 29.32 7.92
CA ILE A 275 40.57 29.77 7.81
C ILE A 275 39.92 29.66 9.19
N GLU A 276 39.25 30.72 9.63
CA GLU A 276 38.43 30.74 10.83
C GLU A 276 37.13 31.49 10.52
N GLU A 277 35.99 30.80 10.61
CA GLU A 277 34.68 31.39 10.27
C GLU A 277 33.57 30.88 11.19
N TRP A 278 32.46 31.63 11.19
CA TRP A 278 31.18 31.21 11.75
C TRP A 278 30.30 30.66 10.63
N LYS A 279 29.61 29.55 10.89
CA LYS A 279 28.68 28.96 9.94
C LYS A 279 27.42 28.46 10.63
N GLU A 280 26.26 28.82 10.05
CA GLU A 280 24.95 28.46 10.58
C GLU A 280 24.70 26.95 10.49
N LEU A 281 23.99 26.41 11.48
CA LEU A 281 23.69 24.98 11.56
C LEU A 281 22.52 24.63 10.64
N GLN A 282 22.78 23.76 9.67
CA GLN A 282 21.76 23.24 8.78
C GLN A 282 20.94 22.15 9.50
N SER A 283 19.65 22.09 9.20
CA SER A 283 18.80 21.02 9.72
C SER A 283 19.20 19.67 9.13
N VAL A 284 19.40 18.69 10.02
CA VAL A 284 19.71 17.31 9.62
C VAL A 284 18.57 16.73 8.78
N GLU A 285 17.34 17.20 9.02
CA GLU A 285 16.13 16.90 8.25
C GLU A 285 16.17 17.35 6.78
N GLY A 286 17.00 18.33 6.42
CA GLY A 286 17.09 18.90 5.08
C GLY A 286 18.04 18.15 4.15
N GLU A 287 19.33 18.13 4.48
CA GLU A 287 20.40 17.70 3.55
C GLU A 287 21.35 16.62 4.11
N GLY A 288 21.25 16.26 5.39
CA GLY A 288 22.00 15.15 5.98
C GLY A 288 21.22 13.84 5.95
N GLY A 289 19.90 13.92 6.19
CA GLY A 289 19.00 12.78 6.29
C GLY A 289 18.60 12.11 4.96
N GLN A 290 19.03 12.61 3.80
CA GLN A 290 18.62 12.07 2.49
C GLN A 290 19.15 10.65 2.21
N ASP A 291 20.21 10.20 2.91
CA ASP A 291 20.62 8.78 2.91
C ASP A 291 19.50 7.86 3.44
N ASN A 292 18.64 8.36 4.34
CA ASN A 292 17.61 7.60 5.07
C ASN A 292 16.16 8.00 4.73
N LYS A 293 15.89 9.26 4.34
CA LYS A 293 14.51 9.70 4.03
C LYS A 293 14.13 9.22 2.63
N LEU A 294 13.24 8.23 2.57
CA LEU A 294 12.85 7.53 1.34
C LEU A 294 11.97 8.36 0.40
N GLY A 295 11.42 9.48 0.90
CA GLY A 295 10.57 10.43 0.19
C GLY A 295 9.15 10.51 0.75
N ASP A 296 8.31 11.35 0.15
CA ASP A 296 6.90 11.51 0.54
C ASP A 296 5.98 11.21 -0.66
N ILE A 297 4.84 10.56 -0.43
CA ILE A 297 3.83 10.26 -1.45
C ILE A 297 2.47 10.88 -1.12
N CYS A 298 1.81 11.46 -2.12
CA CYS A 298 0.47 12.01 -2.04
C CYS A 298 -0.52 11.12 -2.79
N PHE A 299 -1.58 10.69 -2.12
CA PHE A 299 -2.69 9.97 -2.73
C PHE A 299 -4.01 10.31 -2.06
N SER A 300 -5.12 10.10 -2.78
CA SER A 300 -6.46 10.23 -2.21
C SER A 300 -7.16 8.89 -2.03
N LEU A 301 -7.90 8.79 -0.94
CA LEU A 301 -8.75 7.66 -0.60
C LEU A 301 -10.21 8.07 -0.62
N ARG A 302 -11.07 7.21 -1.18
CA ARG A 302 -12.51 7.40 -1.21
C ARG A 302 -13.23 6.07 -1.03
N TYR A 303 -13.95 5.93 0.07
CA TYR A 303 -14.77 4.74 0.31
C TYR A 303 -16.26 5.00 0.06
N VAL A 304 -16.95 4.03 -0.55
CA VAL A 304 -18.40 4.04 -0.80
C VAL A 304 -18.99 2.76 -0.18
N PRO A 305 -19.45 2.81 1.08
CA PRO A 305 -19.95 1.64 1.81
C PRO A 305 -21.09 0.91 1.09
N THR A 306 -22.05 1.66 0.54
CA THR A 306 -23.23 1.14 -0.17
C THR A 306 -22.88 0.27 -1.39
N ALA A 307 -21.69 0.46 -1.98
CA ALA A 307 -21.21 -0.28 -3.14
C ALA A 307 -20.01 -1.18 -2.82
N GLY A 308 -19.54 -1.21 -1.56
CA GLY A 308 -18.29 -1.86 -1.17
C GLY A 308 -17.09 -1.41 -2.01
N LYS A 309 -17.03 -0.14 -2.44
CA LYS A 309 -16.01 0.34 -3.39
C LYS A 309 -15.01 1.27 -2.71
N LEU A 310 -13.74 0.85 -2.70
CA LEU A 310 -12.59 1.67 -2.32
C LEU A 310 -11.91 2.18 -3.59
N THR A 311 -11.81 3.49 -3.74
CA THR A 311 -11.02 4.13 -4.81
C THR A 311 -9.79 4.78 -4.19
N VAL A 312 -8.63 4.52 -4.80
CA VAL A 312 -7.31 5.06 -4.46
C VAL A 312 -6.81 5.80 -5.68
N VAL A 313 -6.54 7.10 -5.57
CA VAL A 313 -5.93 7.89 -6.66
C VAL A 313 -4.52 8.27 -6.25
N ILE A 314 -3.51 7.73 -6.95
CA ILE A 314 -2.11 8.14 -6.75
C ILE A 314 -1.94 9.47 -7.46
N LEU A 315 -1.63 10.53 -6.71
CA LEU A 315 -1.49 11.87 -7.27
C LEU A 315 -0.04 12.07 -7.72
N GLU A 316 0.89 12.08 -6.77
CA GLU A 316 2.31 12.38 -6.99
C GLU A 316 3.18 11.85 -5.84
N ALA A 317 4.49 11.85 -6.02
CA ALA A 317 5.46 11.73 -4.94
C ALA A 317 6.55 12.81 -5.08
N LYS A 318 7.26 13.11 -3.99
CA LYS A 318 8.34 14.09 -3.96
C LYS A 318 9.53 13.60 -3.13
N ASN A 319 10.70 14.18 -3.39
CA ASN A 319 11.94 13.95 -2.67
C ASN A 319 12.26 12.45 -2.49
N LEU A 320 11.96 11.63 -3.51
CA LEU A 320 12.24 10.19 -3.47
C LEU A 320 13.73 9.93 -3.34
N LYS A 321 14.10 8.88 -2.60
CA LYS A 321 15.49 8.42 -2.55
C LYS A 321 15.94 7.89 -3.91
N LYS A 322 17.11 8.36 -4.34
CA LYS A 322 17.81 7.95 -5.55
C LYS A 322 18.42 6.55 -5.37
N MET A 323 18.05 5.59 -6.22
CA MET A 323 18.66 4.25 -6.23
C MET A 323 19.74 4.12 -7.32
N ASP A 324 19.48 4.64 -8.53
CA ASP A 324 20.34 4.47 -9.70
C ASP A 324 21.77 5.00 -9.54
N VAL A 325 22.76 4.13 -9.82
CA VAL A 325 24.20 4.45 -9.84
C VAL A 325 24.56 5.19 -11.13
N GLY A 326 24.14 6.45 -11.21
CA GLY A 326 24.45 7.38 -12.31
C GLY A 326 23.23 8.09 -12.91
N GLY A 327 22.01 7.60 -12.63
CA GLY A 327 20.74 8.23 -13.01
C GLY A 327 20.05 8.94 -11.86
N LEU A 328 18.85 9.46 -12.12
CA LEU A 328 17.79 9.55 -11.10
C LEU A 328 16.90 8.31 -11.25
N SER A 329 16.07 8.01 -10.25
CA SER A 329 15.13 6.89 -10.28
C SER A 329 14.14 6.91 -11.46
N ASP A 330 13.66 5.73 -11.87
CA ASP A 330 12.52 5.46 -12.75
C ASP A 330 11.28 5.00 -11.92
N PRO A 331 10.70 5.82 -11.01
CA PRO A 331 9.72 5.36 -10.03
C PRO A 331 8.36 4.95 -10.62
N TYR A 332 7.76 3.94 -9.99
CA TYR A 332 6.34 3.56 -10.12
C TYR A 332 5.76 3.08 -8.78
N VAL A 333 4.43 3.17 -8.64
CA VAL A 333 3.73 2.80 -7.40
C VAL A 333 3.01 1.47 -7.59
N LYS A 334 3.30 0.50 -6.71
CA LYS A 334 2.54 -0.74 -6.53
C LYS A 334 1.50 -0.52 -5.42
N ILE A 335 0.28 -0.99 -5.66
CA ILE A 335 -0.86 -0.86 -4.74
C ILE A 335 -1.44 -2.24 -4.49
N ALA A 336 -1.50 -2.69 -3.24
CA ALA A 336 -2.01 -4.00 -2.86
C ALA A 336 -3.01 -3.92 -1.71
N ILE A 337 -4.11 -4.67 -1.81
CA ILE A 337 -5.00 -4.95 -0.68
C ILE A 337 -4.52 -6.23 -0.02
N MET A 338 -4.18 -6.15 1.26
CA MET A 338 -3.82 -7.26 2.14
C MET A 338 -5.01 -7.64 3.02
N GLN A 339 -5.12 -8.91 3.39
CA GLN A 339 -6.00 -9.41 4.46
C GLN A 339 -5.35 -10.62 5.11
N ASN A 340 -5.19 -10.61 6.44
CA ASN A 340 -4.56 -11.68 7.23
C ASN A 340 -3.22 -12.14 6.61
N GLY A 341 -2.33 -11.18 6.29
CA GLY A 341 -1.03 -11.41 5.64
C GLY A 341 -1.09 -11.80 4.14
N LYS A 342 -2.26 -12.06 3.57
CA LYS A 342 -2.41 -12.51 2.18
C LYS A 342 -2.77 -11.35 1.23
N ARG A 343 -2.07 -11.29 0.08
CA ARG A 343 -2.31 -10.33 -1.00
C ARG A 343 -3.59 -10.70 -1.77
N LEU A 344 -4.66 -9.91 -1.65
CA LEU A 344 -5.96 -10.17 -2.29
C LEU A 344 -6.02 -9.64 -3.75
N LYS A 345 -5.67 -8.36 -3.95
CA LYS A 345 -5.69 -7.68 -5.26
C LYS A 345 -4.47 -6.77 -5.35
N LYS A 346 -3.82 -6.75 -6.52
CA LYS A 346 -2.65 -5.89 -6.83
C LYS A 346 -2.91 -5.05 -8.08
N LYS A 347 -2.47 -3.79 -8.07
CA LYS A 347 -2.46 -2.84 -9.19
C LYS A 347 -1.12 -2.09 -9.20
N LYS A 348 -0.77 -1.43 -10.30
CA LYS A 348 0.42 -0.56 -10.40
C LYS A 348 0.13 0.64 -11.31
N THR A 349 0.91 1.70 -11.14
CA THR A 349 0.91 2.88 -12.03
C THR A 349 1.69 2.65 -13.33
N SER A 350 1.66 3.64 -14.21
CA SER A 350 2.75 3.89 -15.17
C SER A 350 4.10 4.13 -14.46
N ILE A 351 5.18 3.98 -15.22
CA ILE A 351 6.56 4.28 -14.78
C ILE A 351 6.90 5.69 -15.24
N LYS A 352 7.41 6.52 -14.34
CA LYS A 352 7.96 7.86 -14.66
C LYS A 352 9.47 7.72 -14.70
N LYS A 353 10.14 8.33 -15.68
CA LYS A 353 11.59 8.13 -15.88
C LYS A 353 12.43 9.27 -15.35
N CYS A 354 13.63 8.97 -14.87
CA CYS A 354 14.64 9.90 -14.40
C CYS A 354 14.07 11.05 -13.53
N THR A 355 13.29 10.73 -12.49
CA THR A 355 12.68 11.74 -11.61
C THR A 355 12.54 11.28 -10.16
N LEU A 356 12.84 12.17 -9.23
CA LEU A 356 12.58 12.00 -7.80
C LEU A 356 11.25 12.67 -7.35
N ASN A 357 10.56 13.33 -8.29
CA ASN A 357 9.29 14.03 -8.07
C ASN A 357 8.24 13.61 -9.13
N PRO A 358 7.79 12.33 -9.15
CA PRO A 358 6.88 11.82 -10.17
C PRO A 358 5.41 12.23 -9.97
N TYR A 359 4.80 12.82 -11.00
CA TYR A 359 3.35 13.06 -11.08
C TYR A 359 2.64 11.92 -11.84
N TYR A 360 1.60 11.33 -11.23
CA TYR A 360 0.85 10.19 -11.77
C TYR A 360 -0.60 10.57 -12.15
N ASN A 361 -1.39 11.04 -11.18
CA ASN A 361 -2.84 11.22 -11.25
C ASN A 361 -3.60 9.98 -11.76
N GLU A 362 -3.25 8.79 -11.25
CA GLU A 362 -3.80 7.50 -11.70
C GLU A 362 -4.80 6.94 -10.68
N SER A 363 -6.01 6.59 -11.16
CA SER A 363 -7.14 6.17 -10.33
C SER A 363 -7.37 4.65 -10.38
N PHE A 364 -7.41 4.03 -9.19
CA PHE A 364 -7.53 2.60 -9.02
C PHE A 364 -8.74 2.27 -8.13
N SER A 365 -9.56 1.31 -8.56
CA SER A 365 -10.72 0.84 -7.78
C SER A 365 -10.54 -0.59 -7.30
N PHE A 366 -10.93 -0.83 -6.05
CA PHE A 366 -10.97 -2.12 -5.38
C PHE A 366 -12.36 -2.36 -4.79
N GLU A 367 -12.79 -3.62 -4.80
CA GLU A 367 -14.04 -4.06 -4.15
C GLU A 367 -13.69 -4.61 -2.76
N VAL A 368 -14.16 -3.92 -1.73
CA VAL A 368 -13.98 -4.24 -0.31
C VAL A 368 -15.35 -4.05 0.39
N PRO A 369 -16.08 -5.13 0.70
CA PRO A 369 -17.32 -5.06 1.48
C PRO A 369 -17.11 -4.41 2.85
N PHE A 370 -18.12 -3.75 3.40
CA PHE A 370 -17.99 -2.99 4.64
C PHE A 370 -17.63 -3.90 5.83
N GLU A 371 -18.12 -5.14 5.84
CA GLU A 371 -17.82 -6.16 6.85
C GLU A 371 -16.34 -6.62 6.82
N GLN A 372 -15.58 -6.18 5.82
CA GLN A 372 -14.16 -6.48 5.62
C GLN A 372 -13.26 -5.24 5.72
N ILE A 373 -13.80 -4.01 5.74
CA ILE A 373 -12.98 -2.77 5.68
C ILE A 373 -12.05 -2.63 6.90
N GLN A 374 -12.45 -3.14 8.06
CA GLN A 374 -11.63 -3.19 9.28
C GLN A 374 -10.55 -4.29 9.25
N LYS A 375 -10.64 -5.24 8.31
CA LYS A 375 -9.80 -6.46 8.23
C LYS A 375 -8.86 -6.46 7.03
N VAL A 376 -8.89 -5.39 6.23
CA VAL A 376 -7.93 -5.17 5.14
C VAL A 376 -6.89 -4.14 5.55
N GLN A 377 -5.72 -4.24 4.93
CA GLN A 377 -4.74 -3.16 4.90
C GLN A 377 -4.51 -2.77 3.44
N LEU A 378 -4.42 -1.48 3.17
CA LEU A 378 -3.94 -0.92 1.91
C LEU A 378 -2.43 -0.73 2.02
N VAL A 379 -1.67 -1.47 1.22
CA VAL A 379 -0.22 -1.30 1.08
C VAL A 379 0.05 -0.50 -0.19
N VAL A 380 0.73 0.63 -0.04
CA VAL A 380 1.25 1.44 -1.14
C VAL A 380 2.78 1.33 -1.09
N THR A 381 3.42 1.07 -2.22
CA THR A 381 4.88 0.89 -2.28
C THR A 381 5.42 1.60 -3.52
N VAL A 382 6.32 2.56 -3.32
CA VAL A 382 7.10 3.19 -4.39
C VAL A 382 8.29 2.29 -4.68
N VAL A 383 8.53 2.03 -5.96
CA VAL A 383 9.54 1.09 -6.44
C VAL A 383 10.26 1.71 -7.63
N ASP A 384 11.57 1.57 -7.67
CA ASP A 384 12.39 1.94 -8.82
C ASP A 384 12.24 0.92 -9.96
N TYR A 385 12.50 1.32 -11.20
CA TYR A 385 12.41 0.44 -12.36
C TYR A 385 13.76 0.25 -13.07
N ASP A 386 14.56 -0.67 -12.51
CA ASP A 386 15.70 -1.23 -13.21
C ASP A 386 15.31 -1.84 -14.56
N ARG A 387 15.94 -1.34 -15.64
CA ARG A 387 15.85 -1.98 -16.96
C ARG A 387 16.65 -3.30 -17.03
N ILE A 388 17.70 -3.40 -16.22
CA ILE A 388 18.63 -4.54 -16.16
C ILE A 388 18.93 -4.80 -14.68
N GLY A 389 18.10 -5.61 -14.02
CA GLY A 389 18.20 -5.85 -12.58
C GLY A 389 16.87 -6.28 -11.97
N THR A 390 16.71 -6.06 -10.66
CA THR A 390 15.51 -6.40 -9.90
C THR A 390 14.91 -5.16 -9.23
N SER A 391 13.94 -4.52 -9.90
CA SER A 391 13.17 -3.34 -9.45
C SER A 391 13.07 -3.16 -7.93
N GLU A 392 13.94 -2.32 -7.36
CA GLU A 392 14.09 -2.17 -5.91
C GLU A 392 12.97 -1.32 -5.27
N PRO A 393 12.43 -1.71 -4.10
CA PRO A 393 11.45 -0.92 -3.39
C PRO A 393 12.10 0.31 -2.71
N ILE A 394 11.82 1.50 -3.22
CA ILE A 394 12.27 2.78 -2.63
C ILE A 394 11.67 2.97 -1.23
N GLY A 395 10.38 2.64 -1.04
CA GLY A 395 9.71 2.81 0.25
C GLY A 395 8.23 2.49 0.24
N LYS A 396 7.60 2.49 1.41
CA LYS A 396 6.28 1.88 1.63
C LYS A 396 5.43 2.63 2.66
N VAL A 397 4.11 2.55 2.49
CA VAL A 397 3.10 3.02 3.45
C VAL A 397 2.04 1.92 3.64
N VAL A 398 1.56 1.72 4.87
CA VAL A 398 0.53 0.73 5.20
C VAL A 398 -0.62 1.40 5.95
N LEU A 399 -1.81 1.38 5.38
CA LEU A 399 -3.02 2.00 5.94
C LEU A 399 -4.06 0.93 6.27
N GLY A 400 -4.82 1.11 7.34
CA GLY A 400 -5.81 0.15 7.81
C GLY A 400 -6.04 0.26 9.33
N TYR A 401 -6.83 -0.66 9.90
CA TYR A 401 -7.12 -0.68 11.35
C TYR A 401 -5.86 -0.78 12.23
N ASN A 402 -4.88 -1.59 11.81
CA ASN A 402 -3.63 -1.82 12.55
C ASN A 402 -2.56 -0.74 12.30
N ALA A 403 -2.86 0.31 11.55
CA ALA A 403 -1.92 1.41 11.33
C ALA A 403 -1.86 2.34 12.56
N SER A 404 -0.84 3.19 12.63
CA SER A 404 -0.69 4.24 13.65
C SER A 404 -0.49 5.60 12.99
N GLY A 405 -0.64 6.68 13.76
CA GLY A 405 -0.34 8.05 13.32
C GLY A 405 -1.09 8.50 12.05
N THR A 406 -0.33 9.06 11.11
CA THR A 406 -0.81 9.63 9.83
C THR A 406 -1.63 8.67 8.98
N GLU A 407 -1.24 7.41 8.93
CA GLU A 407 -1.89 6.37 8.15
C GLU A 407 -3.24 5.95 8.74
N LEU A 408 -3.32 5.83 10.08
CA LEU A 408 -4.58 5.58 10.77
C LEU A 408 -5.53 6.77 10.62
N ARG A 409 -5.02 8.01 10.73
CA ARG A 409 -5.81 9.23 10.52
C ARG A 409 -6.39 9.29 9.10
N HIS A 410 -5.61 9.04 8.06
CA HIS A 410 -6.12 9.05 6.67
C HIS A 410 -7.21 7.98 6.44
N TRP A 411 -7.02 6.80 7.02
CA TRP A 411 -8.00 5.72 6.98
C TRP A 411 -9.28 6.05 7.77
N SER A 412 -9.13 6.70 8.92
CA SER A 412 -10.22 7.23 9.74
C SER A 412 -11.04 8.28 8.98
N ASP A 413 -10.38 9.31 8.44
CA ASP A 413 -11.03 10.42 7.75
C ASP A 413 -11.74 9.97 6.47
N MET A 414 -11.20 8.96 5.76
CA MET A 414 -11.86 8.27 4.64
C MET A 414 -13.18 7.58 5.06
N LEU A 415 -13.24 7.00 6.28
CA LEU A 415 -14.44 6.33 6.80
C LEU A 415 -15.44 7.34 7.39
N ALA A 416 -14.96 8.36 8.09
CA ALA A 416 -15.75 9.47 8.61
C ALA A 416 -16.40 10.33 7.50
N SER A 417 -15.76 10.41 6.32
CA SER A 417 -16.22 11.18 5.16
C SER A 417 -16.68 10.28 3.99
N PRO A 418 -17.70 9.42 4.17
CA PRO A 418 -18.10 8.45 3.14
C PRO A 418 -18.51 9.16 1.84
N ARG A 419 -18.09 8.60 0.71
CA ARG A 419 -18.25 9.16 -0.66
C ARG A 419 -17.46 10.45 -0.96
N ARG A 420 -16.72 11.05 -0.02
CA ARG A 420 -15.77 12.14 -0.29
C ARG A 420 -14.37 11.56 -0.55
N PRO A 421 -13.59 12.08 -1.53
CA PRO A 421 -12.17 11.79 -1.60
C PRO A 421 -11.41 12.64 -0.57
N ILE A 422 -10.56 12.00 0.24
CA ILE A 422 -9.63 12.65 1.17
C ILE A 422 -8.22 12.44 0.62
N ALA A 423 -7.51 13.52 0.29
CA ALA A 423 -6.11 13.49 -0.15
C ALA A 423 -5.18 13.79 1.03
N GLN A 424 -4.08 13.04 1.15
CA GLN A 424 -3.10 13.24 2.21
C GLN A 424 -1.69 12.84 1.74
N TRP A 425 -0.68 13.55 2.28
CA TRP A 425 0.72 13.17 2.18
C TRP A 425 1.08 12.12 3.23
N HIS A 426 1.97 11.20 2.87
CA HIS A 426 2.55 10.18 3.76
C HIS A 426 4.04 10.04 3.47
N THR A 427 4.87 10.05 4.51
CA THR A 427 6.30 9.77 4.39
C THR A 427 6.53 8.27 4.22
N LEU A 428 7.41 7.90 3.30
CA LEU A 428 7.73 6.52 2.97
C LEU A 428 8.61 5.89 4.07
N LYS A 429 8.18 4.72 4.55
CA LYS A 429 8.87 3.88 5.54
C LYS A 429 9.60 2.73 4.85
N ASP A 430 10.54 2.12 5.56
CA ASP A 430 11.38 1.04 5.02
C ASP A 430 10.52 -0.17 4.59
N PRO A 431 10.77 -0.77 3.40
CA PRO A 431 10.02 -1.95 2.95
C PRO A 431 10.26 -3.22 3.78
N GLU A 432 11.34 -3.31 4.57
CA GLU A 432 11.78 -4.50 5.32
C GLU A 432 11.23 -4.60 6.76
N ASP A 433 10.81 -3.49 7.40
CA ASP A 433 10.54 -3.47 8.85
C ASP A 433 9.37 -4.36 9.31
N ASP A 434 8.42 -4.70 8.42
CA ASP A 434 7.31 -5.67 8.63
C ASP A 434 7.76 -7.10 9.04
N LYS A 435 9.07 -7.38 9.15
CA LYS A 435 9.63 -8.72 9.44
C LYS A 435 10.00 -8.98 10.92
N LYS A 436 9.81 -8.03 11.84
CA LYS A 436 10.39 -8.09 13.20
C LYS A 436 9.43 -8.43 14.35
N ASP A 437 8.13 -8.50 14.09
CA ASP A 437 7.06 -8.82 15.07
C ASP A 437 6.44 -10.22 14.84
#